data_AF-A0A3N5EVH9-F1
#
_entry.id   AF-A0A3N5EVH9-F1
#
_cell.length_a   1.000
_cell.length_b   1.000
_cell.length_c   1.000
_cell.angle_alpha   90.00
_cell.angle_beta   90.00
_cell.angle_gamma   90.00
#
_symmetry.space_group_name_H-M   'P 1'
#
loop_
_entity.id
_entity.type
_entity.pdbx_description
1 polymer ?
#
loop_
_entity_poly.entity_id
_entity_poly.type
_entity_poly.pdbx_seq_one_letter_code
_entity_poly.pdbx_strand_id
1 'polypeptide(L)'
;MSEQKIQQILKKINYLEAEIEIQKQILFSIPSADKGEIESTIRIIAARKNDIEKLRQQINDENPEEYARIIAFEKASSRFMEIGVENTFTSIFHKQIGQECDLRLVDGTIVDCLVKACDAKGGWTLLTAEGEVLQFPREQVLEQAEGDSLEQPLKH
;
A
#
# COMPACT_ATOMS: atom_id res chain seq x y z
N MET A 1 -0.48 24.46 -5.32
CA MET A 1 -1.85 23.91 -5.49
C MET A 1 -2.55 23.81 -4.13
N SER A 2 -3.89 23.97 -4.03
CA SER A 2 -4.61 23.68 -2.76
C SER A 2 -4.75 22.18 -2.53
N GLU A 3 -4.74 21.72 -1.27
CA GLU A 3 -4.93 20.30 -0.89
C GLU A 3 -6.17 19.66 -1.53
N GLN A 4 -7.30 20.38 -1.57
CA GLN A 4 -8.53 19.87 -2.19
C GLN A 4 -8.36 19.54 -3.68
N LYS A 5 -7.58 20.34 -4.41
CA LYS A 5 -7.30 20.13 -5.84
C LYS A 5 -6.34 18.94 -6.03
N ILE A 6 -5.34 18.79 -5.16
CA ILE A 6 -4.46 17.61 -5.14
C ILE A 6 -5.29 16.34 -4.89
N GLN A 7 -6.17 16.35 -3.88
CA GLN A 7 -7.08 15.23 -3.61
C GLN A 7 -8.00 14.90 -4.79
N GLN A 8 -8.49 15.91 -5.52
CA GLN A 8 -9.27 15.68 -6.74
C GLN A 8 -8.43 15.05 -7.86
N ILE A 9 -7.17 15.47 -8.02
CA ILE A 9 -6.26 14.86 -8.99
C ILE A 9 -5.96 13.41 -8.61
N LEU A 10 -5.66 13.13 -7.34
CA LEU A 10 -5.44 11.78 -6.84
C LEU A 10 -6.65 10.88 -7.05
N LYS A 11 -7.87 11.36 -6.78
CA LYS A 11 -9.11 10.62 -7.08
C LYS A 11 -9.24 10.28 -8.57
N LYS A 12 -8.84 11.20 -9.46
CA LYS A 12 -8.84 10.96 -10.91
C LYS A 12 -7.78 9.91 -11.29
N ILE A 13 -6.59 9.98 -10.72
CA ILE A 13 -5.53 8.97 -10.92
C ILE A 13 -6.06 7.59 -10.54
N ASN A 14 -6.62 7.43 -9.33
CA ASN A 14 -7.16 6.15 -8.85
C ASN A 14 -8.26 5.59 -9.77
N TYR A 15 -9.12 6.44 -10.33
CA TYR A 15 -10.13 6.02 -11.30
C TYR A 15 -9.49 5.49 -12.59
N LEU A 16 -8.48 6.19 -13.13
CA LEU A 16 -7.78 5.76 -14.34
C LEU A 16 -7.00 4.46 -14.10
N GLU A 17 -6.43 4.26 -12.92
CA GLU A 17 -5.77 3.01 -12.53
C GLU A 17 -6.76 1.84 -12.48
N ALA A 18 -7.94 2.05 -11.89
CA ALA A 18 -9.01 1.05 -11.88
C ALA A 18 -9.49 0.72 -13.31
N GLU A 19 -9.64 1.73 -14.17
CA GLU A 19 -9.98 1.52 -15.59
C GLU A 19 -8.89 0.71 -16.31
N ILE A 20 -7.61 1.01 -16.09
CA ILE A 20 -6.49 0.24 -16.65
C ILE A 20 -6.57 -1.23 -16.22
N GLU A 21 -6.88 -1.50 -14.96
CA GLU A 21 -6.98 -2.88 -14.46
C GLU A 21 -8.14 -3.64 -15.13
N ILE A 22 -9.28 -2.98 -15.33
CA ILE A 22 -10.40 -3.53 -16.12
C ILE A 22 -9.95 -3.83 -17.56
N GLN A 23 -9.22 -2.90 -18.20
CA GLN A 23 -8.73 -3.10 -19.57
C GLN A 23 -7.70 -4.24 -19.67
N LYS A 24 -6.88 -4.47 -18.64
CA LYS A 24 -6.00 -5.66 -18.60
C LYS A 24 -6.80 -6.95 -18.53
N GLN A 25 -7.85 -7.00 -17.72
CA GLN A 25 -8.73 -8.18 -17.66
C GLN A 25 -9.42 -8.44 -19.01
N ILE A 26 -9.90 -7.38 -19.66
CA ILE A 26 -10.44 -7.47 -21.03
C ILE A 26 -9.36 -8.03 -21.96
N LEU A 27 -8.15 -7.47 -21.94
CA LEU A 27 -7.04 -7.91 -22.78
C LEU A 27 -6.76 -9.41 -22.65
N PHE A 28 -6.79 -9.96 -21.44
CA PHE A 28 -6.61 -11.39 -21.20
C PHE A 28 -7.77 -12.26 -21.70
N SER A 29 -8.96 -11.68 -21.88
CA SER A 29 -10.15 -12.38 -22.37
C SER A 29 -10.27 -12.39 -23.90
N ILE A 30 -9.52 -11.54 -24.61
CA ILE A 30 -9.56 -11.44 -26.07
C ILE A 30 -8.92 -12.69 -26.69
N PRO A 31 -9.57 -13.37 -27.65
CA PRO A 31 -8.97 -14.47 -28.40
C PRO A 31 -7.70 -14.04 -29.11
N SER A 32 -6.63 -14.85 -29.04
CA SER A 32 -5.33 -14.52 -29.64
C SER A 32 -5.34 -14.31 -31.17
N ALA A 33 -6.38 -14.80 -31.86
CA ALA A 33 -6.60 -14.57 -33.27
C ALA A 33 -7.07 -13.14 -33.58
N ASP A 34 -7.72 -12.46 -32.63
CA ASP A 34 -8.22 -11.09 -32.78
C ASP A 34 -7.15 -10.05 -32.40
N LYS A 35 -6.17 -9.93 -33.30
CA LYS A 35 -5.08 -8.96 -33.12
C LYS A 35 -5.55 -7.51 -33.11
N GLY A 36 -6.66 -7.19 -33.77
CA GLY A 36 -7.18 -5.83 -33.86
C GLY A 36 -7.74 -5.35 -32.52
N GLU A 37 -8.52 -6.20 -31.86
CA GLU A 37 -9.06 -5.89 -30.54
C GLU A 37 -7.97 -5.84 -29.45
N ILE A 38 -6.97 -6.73 -29.54
CA ILE A 38 -5.76 -6.69 -28.70
C ILE A 38 -5.06 -5.34 -28.83
N GLU A 39 -4.79 -4.91 -30.07
CA GLU A 39 -4.08 -3.65 -30.32
C GLU A 39 -4.88 -2.44 -29.82
N SER A 40 -6.19 -2.43 -30.06
CA SER A 40 -7.09 -1.37 -29.56
C SER A 40 -7.04 -1.26 -28.04
N THR A 41 -7.15 -2.39 -27.34
CA THR A 41 -7.11 -2.44 -25.87
C THR A 41 -5.77 -1.98 -25.32
N ILE A 42 -4.66 -2.39 -25.95
CA ILE A 42 -3.31 -1.93 -25.58
C ILE A 42 -3.19 -0.41 -25.74
N ARG A 43 -3.74 0.18 -26.81
CA ARG A 43 -3.72 1.64 -27.02
C ARG A 43 -4.51 2.38 -25.94
N ILE A 44 -5.67 1.86 -25.52
CA ILE A 44 -6.47 2.43 -24.43
C ILE A 44 -5.65 2.43 -23.13
N ILE A 45 -5.04 1.29 -22.78
CA ILE A 45 -4.17 1.18 -21.60
C ILE A 45 -3.03 2.20 -21.67
N ALA A 46 -2.35 2.30 -22.81
CA ALA A 46 -1.25 3.24 -23.00
C ALA A 46 -1.69 4.71 -22.86
N ALA A 47 -2.85 5.06 -23.41
CA ALA A 47 -3.42 6.41 -23.28
C ALA A 47 -3.71 6.75 -21.81
N ARG A 48 -4.35 5.84 -21.07
CA ARG A 48 -4.66 6.04 -19.64
C ARG A 48 -3.40 6.17 -18.78
N LYS A 49 -2.36 5.38 -19.07
CA LYS A 49 -1.05 5.54 -18.41
C LYS A 49 -0.46 6.93 -18.65
N ASN A 50 -0.55 7.44 -19.87
CA ASN A 50 -0.08 8.78 -20.19
C ASN A 50 -0.89 9.86 -19.45
N ASP A 51 -2.21 9.69 -19.36
CA ASP A 51 -3.06 10.61 -18.59
C ASP A 51 -2.69 10.65 -17.10
N ILE A 52 -2.39 9.49 -16.50
CA ILE A 52 -1.88 9.41 -15.12
C ILE A 52 -0.55 10.16 -14.97
N GLU A 53 0.41 9.93 -15.86
CA GLU A 53 1.72 10.61 -15.82
C GLU A 53 1.57 12.14 -15.92
N LYS A 54 0.68 12.62 -16.78
CA LYS A 54 0.38 14.06 -16.87
C LYS A 54 -0.21 14.61 -15.58
N LEU A 55 -1.13 13.88 -14.94
CA LEU A 55 -1.73 14.29 -13.67
C LEU A 55 -0.70 14.30 -12.53
N ARG A 56 0.20 13.31 -12.49
CA ARG A 56 1.34 13.28 -11.57
C ARG A 56 2.27 14.47 -11.79
N GLN A 57 2.60 14.79 -13.03
CA GLN A 57 3.42 15.96 -13.36
C GLN A 57 2.74 17.27 -12.92
N GLN A 58 1.42 17.39 -13.07
CA GLN A 58 0.69 18.57 -12.58
C GLN A 58 0.80 18.74 -11.06
N ILE A 59 0.79 17.65 -10.28
CA ILE A 59 1.04 17.72 -8.84
C ILE A 59 2.48 18.18 -8.59
N ASN A 60 3.46 17.58 -9.27
CA ASN A 60 4.87 17.93 -9.12
C ASN A 60 5.16 19.41 -9.45
N ASP A 61 4.61 19.91 -10.56
CA ASP A 61 4.84 21.29 -11.01
C ASP A 61 4.26 22.33 -10.04
N GLU A 62 3.12 22.03 -9.41
CA GLU A 62 2.45 22.97 -8.51
C GLU A 62 2.74 22.73 -7.01
N ASN A 63 3.21 21.53 -6.63
CA ASN A 63 3.57 21.14 -5.26
C ASN A 63 4.57 19.95 -5.25
N PRO A 64 5.87 20.21 -5.46
CA PRO A 64 6.90 19.16 -5.51
C PRO A 64 7.05 18.38 -4.20
N GLU A 65 6.84 19.03 -3.04
CA GLU A 65 6.95 18.37 -1.74
C GLU A 65 5.84 17.33 -1.55
N GLU A 66 4.61 17.69 -1.88
CA GLU A 66 3.49 16.74 -1.81
C GLU A 66 3.65 15.61 -2.82
N TYR A 67 4.12 15.92 -4.03
CA TYR A 67 4.47 14.90 -5.01
C TYR A 67 5.52 13.92 -4.46
N ALA A 68 6.61 14.43 -3.86
CA ALA A 68 7.64 13.60 -3.27
C ALA A 68 7.10 12.70 -2.15
N ARG A 69 6.21 13.23 -1.30
CA ARG A 69 5.50 12.45 -0.27
C ARG A 69 4.66 11.33 -0.87
N ILE A 70 3.86 11.63 -1.90
CA ILE A 70 3.03 10.63 -2.59
C ILE A 70 3.92 9.50 -3.17
N ILE A 71 5.00 9.85 -3.86
CA ILE A 71 5.92 8.88 -4.44
C ILE A 71 6.61 8.03 -3.37
N ALA A 72 6.99 8.62 -2.24
CA ALA A 72 7.55 7.88 -1.11
C ALA A 72 6.55 6.83 -0.59
N PHE A 73 5.30 7.22 -0.39
CA PHE A 73 4.22 6.33 0.04
C PHE A 73 3.89 5.21 -0.95
N GLU A 74 3.84 5.51 -2.25
CA GLU A 74 3.62 4.50 -3.30
C GLU A 74 4.75 3.45 -3.26
N LYS A 75 6.01 3.89 -3.21
CA LYS A 75 7.18 2.98 -3.11
C LYS A 75 7.17 2.15 -1.84
N ALA A 76 6.84 2.77 -0.71
CA ALA A 76 6.76 2.10 0.58
C ALA A 76 5.65 1.05 0.57
N SER A 77 4.49 1.38 0.01
CA SER A 77 3.38 0.43 -0.14
C SER A 77 3.77 -0.75 -1.05
N SER A 78 4.42 -0.49 -2.19
CA SER A 78 4.92 -1.56 -3.06
C SER A 78 5.93 -2.44 -2.33
N ARG A 79 6.89 -1.85 -1.60
CA ARG A 79 7.88 -2.62 -0.85
C ARG A 79 7.26 -3.45 0.26
N PHE A 80 6.27 -2.90 0.97
CA PHE A 80 5.52 -3.64 1.99
C PHE A 80 4.83 -4.88 1.40
N MET A 81 4.22 -4.74 0.22
CA MET A 81 3.60 -5.86 -0.49
C MET A 81 4.62 -6.90 -0.98
N GLU A 82 5.77 -6.47 -1.51
CA GLU A 82 6.86 -7.38 -1.89
C GLU A 82 7.33 -8.21 -0.70
N ILE A 83 7.53 -7.58 0.46
CA ILE A 83 7.89 -8.27 1.70
C ILE A 83 6.82 -9.28 2.08
N GLY A 84 5.53 -8.95 1.92
CA GLY A 84 4.44 -9.89 2.20
C GLY A 84 4.37 -11.09 1.25
N VAL A 85 4.89 -10.95 0.03
CA VAL A 85 5.06 -12.08 -0.91
C VAL A 85 6.27 -12.93 -0.52
N GLU A 86 7.38 -12.31 -0.09
CA GLU A 86 8.60 -12.99 0.36
C GLU A 86 8.42 -13.70 1.72
N ASN A 87 7.71 -13.04 2.63
CA ASN A 87 7.48 -13.44 4.02
C ASN A 87 5.96 -13.38 4.26
N THR A 88 5.26 -14.44 3.85
CA THR A 88 3.80 -14.55 3.99
C THR A 88 3.34 -14.07 5.36
N PHE A 89 2.62 -12.94 5.36
CA PHE A 89 2.07 -12.37 6.59
C PHE A 89 0.95 -13.25 7.14
N THR A 90 0.99 -13.51 8.43
CA THR A 90 -0.01 -14.28 9.17
C THR A 90 -1.04 -13.38 9.86
N SER A 91 -0.68 -12.14 10.16
CA SER A 91 -1.59 -11.13 10.67
C SER A 91 -1.27 -9.75 10.11
N ILE A 92 -2.29 -8.93 9.89
CA ILE A 92 -2.16 -7.56 9.40
C ILE A 92 -3.10 -6.68 10.22
N PHE A 93 -2.58 -5.57 10.72
CA PHE A 93 -3.32 -4.53 11.43
C PHE A 93 -3.21 -3.22 10.66
N HIS A 94 -4.36 -2.59 10.40
CA HIS A 94 -4.45 -1.29 9.74
C HIS A 94 -5.03 -0.27 10.72
N LYS A 95 -4.37 0.87 10.88
CA LYS A 95 -4.84 1.97 11.71
C LYS A 95 -6.24 2.41 11.27
N GLN A 96 -7.24 2.21 12.12
CA GLN A 96 -8.59 2.73 11.92
C GLN A 96 -8.73 4.12 12.55
N ILE A 97 -9.80 4.83 12.18
CA ILE A 97 -10.14 6.13 12.78
C ILE A 97 -10.36 5.94 14.29
N GLY A 98 -9.63 6.70 15.11
CA GLY A 98 -9.71 6.64 16.57
C GLY A 98 -8.92 5.50 17.21
N GLN A 99 -8.15 4.73 16.44
CA GLN A 99 -7.24 3.72 16.94
C GLN A 99 -5.79 4.16 16.73
N GLU A 100 -4.93 3.79 17.69
CA GLU A 100 -3.49 3.90 17.55
C GLU A 100 -2.96 2.66 16.81
N CYS A 101 -1.89 2.86 16.04
CA CYS A 101 -1.09 1.79 15.48
C CYS A 101 0.31 2.10 15.93
N ASP A 102 0.78 1.36 16.91
CA ASP A 102 2.17 1.40 17.37
C ASP A 102 2.76 -0.01 17.40
N LEU A 103 4.08 -0.11 17.26
CA LEU A 103 4.83 -1.31 17.59
C LEU A 103 5.80 -1.01 18.73
N ARG A 104 5.75 -1.81 19.79
CA ARG A 104 6.65 -1.67 20.94
C ARG A 104 7.86 -2.58 20.81
N LEU A 105 9.05 -1.98 20.84
CA LEU A 105 10.33 -2.68 20.80
C LEU A 105 10.83 -3.02 22.21
N VAL A 106 11.71 -4.01 22.31
CA VAL A 106 12.27 -4.50 23.59
C VAL A 106 13.11 -3.47 24.33
N ASP A 107 13.65 -2.48 23.62
CA ASP A 107 14.43 -1.38 24.19
C ASP A 107 13.54 -0.23 24.74
N GLY A 108 12.21 -0.37 24.64
CA GLY A 108 11.24 0.63 25.07
C GLY A 108 10.87 1.64 23.98
N THR A 109 11.45 1.55 22.78
CA THR A 109 11.05 2.38 21.63
C THR A 109 9.64 2.02 21.18
N ILE A 110 8.84 3.05 20.87
CA ILE A 110 7.51 2.91 20.30
C ILE A 110 7.55 3.50 18.89
N VAL A 111 7.15 2.69 17.90
CA VAL A 111 7.16 3.08 16.49
C VAL A 111 5.73 3.23 16.00
N ASP A 112 5.33 4.46 15.65
CA ASP A 112 4.01 4.73 15.08
C ASP A 112 3.90 4.18 13.64
N CYS A 113 2.72 3.63 13.33
CA CYS A 113 2.43 3.03 12.04
C CYS A 113 1.09 3.47 11.45
N LEU A 114 0.94 3.25 10.15
CA LEU A 114 -0.36 3.17 9.47
C LEU A 114 -0.79 1.71 9.32
N VAL A 115 0.16 0.83 9.05
CA VAL A 115 -0.07 -0.61 8.91
C VAL A 115 1.09 -1.34 9.58
N LYS A 116 0.80 -2.43 10.30
CA LYS A 116 1.79 -3.39 10.77
C LYS A 116 1.35 -4.80 10.42
N ALA A 117 2.28 -5.65 10.02
CA ALA A 117 2.02 -7.05 9.72
C ALA A 117 3.05 -7.93 10.40
N CYS A 118 2.61 -9.10 10.87
CA CYS A 118 3.48 -10.13 11.43
C CYS A 118 3.59 -11.29 10.45
N ASP A 119 4.79 -11.80 10.24
CA ASP A 119 5.05 -12.98 9.44
C ASP A 119 5.05 -14.28 10.26
N ALA A 120 5.13 -15.42 9.58
CA ALA A 120 5.13 -16.74 10.22
C ALA A 120 6.34 -17.01 11.14
N LYS A 121 7.42 -16.22 11.04
CA LYS A 121 8.59 -16.29 11.93
C LYS A 121 8.44 -15.36 13.15
N GLY A 122 7.34 -14.62 13.24
CA GLY A 122 7.11 -13.62 14.29
C GLY A 122 7.82 -12.29 14.02
N GLY A 123 8.37 -12.09 12.83
CA GLY A 123 8.93 -10.81 12.40
C GLY A 123 7.83 -9.83 12.05
N TRP A 124 8.04 -8.56 12.38
CA TRP A 124 7.09 -7.48 12.13
C TRP A 124 7.58 -6.55 11.02
N THR A 125 6.68 -6.22 10.11
CA THR A 125 6.89 -5.20 9.07
C THR A 125 5.89 -4.07 9.27
N LEU A 126 6.35 -2.82 9.25
CA LEU A 126 5.54 -1.62 9.41
C LEU A 126 5.59 -0.75 8.17
N LEU A 127 4.50 -0.03 7.92
CA LEU A 127 4.46 1.15 7.05
C LEU A 127 4.12 2.37 7.92
N THR A 128 5.01 3.37 7.97
CA THR A 128 4.85 4.58 8.79
C THR A 128 4.03 5.68 8.10
N ALA A 129 3.68 6.74 8.84
CA ALA A 129 2.97 7.90 8.29
C ALA A 129 3.88 8.83 7.45
N GLU A 130 5.18 8.56 7.45
CA GLU A 130 6.20 9.25 6.67
C GLU A 130 6.48 8.51 5.35
N GLY A 131 5.88 7.34 5.13
CA GLY A 131 6.12 6.52 3.96
C GLY A 131 7.41 5.72 4.05
N GLU A 132 7.76 5.24 5.24
CA GLU A 132 8.90 4.33 5.45
C GLU A 132 8.42 2.91 5.72
N VAL A 133 9.18 1.92 5.24
CA VAL A 133 8.97 0.51 5.57
C VAL A 133 10.04 0.05 6.53
N LEU A 134 9.64 -0.36 7.72
CA LEU A 134 10.54 -0.83 8.77
C LEU A 134 10.29 -2.31 9.02
N GLN A 135 11.37 -3.08 9.24
CA GLN A 135 11.30 -4.50 9.55
C GLN A 135 12.03 -4.77 10.86
N PHE A 136 11.35 -5.45 11.78
CA PHE A 136 11.88 -5.84 13.07
C PHE A 136 11.75 -7.35 13.23
N PRO A 137 12.85 -8.08 13.50
CA PRO A 137 12.77 -9.50 13.80
C PRO A 137 12.10 -9.72 15.16
N ARG A 138 11.63 -10.96 15.40
CA ARG A 138 10.84 -11.32 16.57
C ARG A 138 11.49 -10.91 17.90
N GLU A 139 12.81 -11.00 17.99
CA GLU A 139 13.58 -10.74 19.20
C GLU A 139 13.64 -9.25 19.57
N GLN A 140 13.33 -8.36 18.63
CA GLN A 140 13.32 -6.91 18.85
C GLN A 140 11.96 -6.38 19.28
N VAL A 141 10.92 -7.21 19.26
CA VAL A 141 9.52 -6.78 19.44
C VAL A 141 8.90 -7.41 20.69
N LEU A 142 8.19 -6.61 21.48
CA LEU A 142 7.48 -7.06 22.68
C LEU A 142 6.14 -7.73 22.36
N GLU A 143 5.51 -7.33 21.26
CA GLU A 143 4.21 -7.83 20.82
C GLU A 143 4.27 -9.25 20.25
N GLN A 144 3.19 -9.99 20.46
CA GLN A 144 2.93 -11.28 19.83
C GLN A 144 1.81 -11.12 18.80
N ALA A 145 1.85 -11.86 17.70
CA ALA A 145 0.75 -11.87 16.74
C ALA A 145 -0.55 -12.30 17.46
N GLU A 146 -1.65 -11.55 17.27
CA GLU A 146 -2.94 -11.97 17.82
C GLU A 146 -3.30 -13.37 17.28
N GLY A 147 -3.32 -14.34 18.20
CA GLY A 147 -3.32 -15.77 17.91
C GLY A 147 -2.91 -16.63 19.10
N ASP A 148 -2.26 -16.06 20.12
CA ASP A 148 -2.04 -16.70 21.43
C ASP A 148 -2.91 -16.03 22.50
N SER A 149 -4.23 -16.18 22.36
CA SER A 149 -5.16 -15.88 23.45
C SER A 149 -4.97 -16.94 24.54
N LEU A 150 -3.99 -16.72 25.41
CA LEU A 150 -3.92 -17.40 26.70
C LEU A 150 -5.28 -17.24 27.40
N GLU A 151 -5.88 -18.38 27.72
CA GLU A 151 -7.07 -18.54 28.54
C GLU A 151 -7.07 -17.53 29.69
N GLN A 152 -8.03 -16.60 29.69
CA GLN A 152 -8.38 -15.88 30.91
C GLN A 152 -9.18 -16.85 31.80
N PRO A 153 -8.77 -17.14 33.04
CA PRO A 153 -9.57 -17.98 33.91
C PRO A 153 -10.83 -17.21 34.32
N LEU A 154 -11.98 -17.82 34.02
CA LEU A 154 -13.27 -17.50 34.63
C LEU A 154 -13.09 -17.40 36.15
N LYS A 155 -13.28 -16.21 36.71
CA LYS A 155 -13.52 -16.04 38.14
C LYS A 155 -15.02 -16.16 38.39
N HIS A 156 -15.37 -17.14 39.21
CA HIS A 156 -16.69 -17.44 39.76
C HIS A 156 -17.31 -16.28 40.53
#